data_AF-K5VJR7-F1
#
_entry.id   AF-K5VJR7-F1
#
_cell.length_a   1.000
_cell.length_b   1.000
_cell.length_c   1.000
_cell.angle_alpha   90.00
_cell.angle_beta   90.00
_cell.angle_gamma   90.00
#
_symmetry.space_group_name_H-M   'P 1'
#
loop_
_entity.id
_entity.type
_entity.pdbx_description
1 polymer ?
#
loop_
_entity_poly.entity_id
_entity_poly.type
_entity_poly.pdbx_seq_one_letter_code
_entity_poly.pdbx_strand_id
1 'polypeptide(L)'
;MYLSILFSSPKDTASVVSHLIPGMYKTRSSLPETCSMAVTASLLYYLVTAYPSQSRYFEHLGLIPKALLRETTRKWLRELTRALRQHDYARTEQLAGRGAMEIALGIDTAGIPTSNEPQSGSPPDLAIEALYDLLDSLRSRARDTTWTILRSAYRELSCPKPSNVPASIITRNWLLQSLLLRSVASHCDKRDDESLLDTWIQERVSRAELRPKDGAEGRWIVCKVKA
;
A
#
# COMPACT_ATOMS: atom_id res chain seq x y z
N MET A 1 -15.81 0.99 12.05
CA MET A 1 -14.64 1.56 11.34
C MET A 1 -14.02 0.53 10.41
N TYR A 2 -13.59 -0.64 10.91
CA TYR A 2 -12.98 -1.65 10.02
C TYR A 2 -13.94 -2.14 8.93
N LEU A 3 -15.19 -2.47 9.26
CA LEU A 3 -16.21 -2.80 8.25
C LEU A 3 -16.44 -1.67 7.23
N SER A 4 -16.46 -0.41 7.66
CA SER A 4 -16.68 0.71 6.74
C SER A 4 -15.49 0.94 5.81
N ILE A 5 -14.27 0.58 6.25
CA ILE A 5 -13.06 0.55 5.43
C ILE A 5 -13.17 -0.58 4.39
N LEU A 6 -13.45 -1.81 4.82
CA LEU A 6 -13.55 -2.99 3.94
C LEU A 6 -14.65 -2.83 2.89
N PHE A 7 -15.81 -2.28 3.27
CA PHE A 7 -16.90 -1.99 2.33
C PHE A 7 -16.71 -0.68 1.56
N SER A 8 -15.54 -0.04 1.64
CA SER A 8 -15.23 1.19 0.91
C SER A 8 -16.29 2.28 1.07
N SER A 9 -16.84 2.46 2.29
CA SER A 9 -17.78 3.53 2.60
C SER A 9 -17.04 4.72 3.25
N PRO A 10 -16.58 5.71 2.44
CA PRO A 10 -15.79 6.81 2.97
C PRO A 10 -16.59 7.73 3.87
N LYS A 11 -17.90 7.91 3.61
CA LYS A 11 -18.79 8.76 4.43
C LYS A 11 -18.93 8.19 5.84
N ASP A 12 -19.18 6.89 5.93
CA ASP A 12 -19.33 6.21 7.21
C ASP A 12 -18.00 6.13 7.95
N THR A 13 -16.89 5.91 7.23
CA THR A 13 -15.55 5.87 7.83
C THR A 13 -15.16 7.22 8.42
N ALA A 14 -15.35 8.33 7.70
CA ALA A 14 -15.05 9.66 8.21
C ALA A 14 -15.90 10.01 9.45
N SER A 15 -17.20 9.71 9.41
CA SER A 15 -18.11 9.91 10.54
C SER A 15 -17.64 9.11 11.76
N VAL A 16 -17.41 7.82 11.59
CA VAL A 16 -16.95 6.93 12.68
C VAL A 16 -15.60 7.39 13.23
N VAL A 17 -14.64 7.75 12.38
CA VAL A 17 -13.33 8.25 12.83
C VAL A 17 -13.48 9.53 13.65
N SER A 18 -14.31 10.47 13.21
CA SER A 18 -14.50 11.76 13.90
C SER A 18 -15.18 11.63 15.27
N HIS A 19 -16.05 10.65 15.46
CA HIS A 19 -16.81 10.47 16.71
C HIS A 19 -16.19 9.44 17.66
N LEU A 20 -15.69 8.32 17.14
CA LEU A 20 -15.20 7.20 17.93
C LEU A 20 -13.83 7.52 18.54
N ILE A 21 -12.93 8.08 17.75
CA ILE A 21 -11.53 8.25 18.12
C ILE A 21 -11.36 9.24 19.29
N PRO A 22 -11.99 10.43 19.30
CA PRO A 22 -11.93 11.32 20.46
C PRO A 22 -12.53 10.73 21.74
N GLY A 23 -13.58 9.91 21.62
CA GLY A 23 -14.20 9.21 22.74
C GLY A 23 -13.29 8.16 23.38
N MET A 24 -12.48 7.49 22.57
CA MET A 24 -11.51 6.49 23.05
C MET A 24 -10.39 7.12 23.89
N TYR A 25 -10.02 8.37 23.62
CA TYR A 25 -8.95 9.09 24.34
C TYR A 25 -9.33 9.49 25.76
N LYS A 26 -10.62 9.82 25.98
CA LYS A 26 -11.10 10.37 27.25
C LYS A 26 -11.39 9.31 28.31
N THR A 27 -11.56 8.05 27.92
CA THR A 27 -12.29 7.07 28.73
C THR A 27 -11.41 6.01 29.39
N ARG A 28 -10.10 5.91 29.07
CA ARG A 28 -9.27 4.79 29.57
C ARG A 28 -7.84 5.18 29.96
N SER A 29 -7.42 4.71 31.14
CA SER A 29 -6.07 4.86 31.71
C SER A 29 -5.09 3.75 31.30
N SER A 30 -5.58 2.60 30.84
CA SER A 30 -4.80 1.50 30.26
C SER A 30 -5.13 1.35 28.78
N LEU A 31 -4.15 0.87 27.99
CA LEU A 31 -4.17 0.87 26.53
C LEU A 31 -4.49 -0.52 25.98
N PRO A 32 -5.75 -0.82 25.59
CA PRO A 32 -6.02 -2.04 24.87
C PRO A 32 -5.41 -1.98 23.46
N GLU A 33 -4.85 -3.09 23.00
CA GLU A 33 -4.24 -3.25 21.68
C GLU A 33 -5.17 -2.86 20.53
N THR A 34 -6.48 -3.08 20.71
CA THR A 34 -7.55 -2.67 19.79
C THR A 34 -7.59 -1.16 19.55
N CYS A 35 -7.20 -0.33 20.54
CA CYS A 35 -7.11 1.12 20.39
C CYS A 35 -5.95 1.51 19.48
N SER A 36 -4.80 0.84 19.59
CA SER A 36 -3.62 1.12 18.76
C SER A 36 -3.90 0.82 17.29
N MET A 37 -4.56 -0.30 16.99
CA MET A 37 -4.96 -0.64 15.62
C MET A 37 -5.98 0.36 15.05
N ALA A 38 -6.96 0.77 15.85
CA ALA A 38 -7.99 1.72 15.39
C ALA A 38 -7.38 3.10 15.08
N VAL A 39 -6.47 3.56 15.95
CA VAL A 39 -5.72 4.79 15.73
C VAL A 39 -4.87 4.68 14.46
N THR A 40 -4.17 3.56 14.26
CA THR A 40 -3.32 3.32 13.08
C THR A 40 -4.15 3.33 11.80
N ALA A 41 -5.29 2.63 11.78
CA ALA A 41 -6.21 2.62 10.65
C ALA A 41 -6.78 4.02 10.37
N SER A 42 -7.11 4.81 11.39
CA SER A 42 -7.57 6.20 11.19
C SER A 42 -6.49 7.08 10.55
N LEU A 43 -5.23 6.92 10.95
CA LEU A 43 -4.10 7.68 10.40
C LEU A 43 -3.83 7.28 8.94
N LEU A 44 -3.83 5.98 8.63
CA LEU A 44 -3.69 5.49 7.25
C LEU A 44 -4.86 5.95 6.37
N TYR A 45 -6.10 5.93 6.89
CA TYR A 45 -7.26 6.45 6.18
C TYR A 45 -7.10 7.93 5.80
N TYR A 46 -6.58 8.77 6.70
CA TYR A 46 -6.29 10.17 6.36
C TYR A 46 -5.16 10.31 5.34
N LEU A 47 -4.16 9.43 5.36
CA LEU A 47 -3.13 9.41 4.31
C LEU A 47 -3.70 9.04 2.94
N VAL A 48 -4.57 8.03 2.88
CA VAL A 48 -5.22 7.59 1.63
C VAL A 48 -6.13 8.68 1.06
N THR A 49 -6.96 9.28 1.91
CA THR A 49 -7.99 10.24 1.48
C THR A 49 -7.45 11.63 1.16
N ALA A 50 -6.37 12.05 1.81
CA ALA A 50 -5.74 13.35 1.56
C ALA A 50 -4.61 13.31 0.52
N TYR A 51 -4.21 12.11 0.06
CA TYR A 51 -3.08 11.95 -0.85
C TYR A 51 -3.20 12.84 -2.12
N PRO A 52 -2.14 13.57 -2.51
CA PRO A 52 -0.77 13.52 -1.99
C PRO A 52 -0.52 14.42 -0.77
N SER A 53 -1.50 15.25 -0.36
CA SER A 53 -1.38 16.08 0.83
C SER A 53 -1.33 15.24 2.10
N GLN A 54 -0.48 15.63 3.04
CA GLN A 54 -0.35 14.98 4.35
C GLN A 54 -0.85 15.85 5.50
N SER A 55 -1.43 17.02 5.22
CA SER A 55 -1.85 17.98 6.26
C SER A 55 -2.84 17.36 7.24
N ARG A 56 -3.90 16.71 6.74
CA ARG A 56 -4.91 16.05 7.58
C ARG A 56 -4.34 14.94 8.47
N TYR A 57 -3.34 14.21 7.96
CA TYR A 57 -2.63 13.22 8.75
C TYR A 57 -1.88 13.86 9.92
N PHE A 58 -1.15 14.95 9.68
CA PHE A 58 -0.40 15.64 10.75
C PHE A 58 -1.30 16.37 11.74
N GLU A 59 -2.39 16.97 11.27
CA GLU A 59 -3.43 17.55 12.12
C GLU A 59 -4.01 16.48 13.05
N HIS A 60 -4.44 15.33 12.49
CA HIS A 60 -4.98 14.24 13.30
C HIS A 60 -3.93 13.68 14.26
N LEU A 61 -2.70 13.43 13.80
CA LEU A 61 -1.60 12.94 14.62
C LEU A 61 -1.31 13.86 15.82
N GLY A 62 -1.43 15.18 15.65
CA GLY A 62 -1.25 16.17 16.71
C GLY A 62 -2.29 16.09 17.82
N LEU A 63 -3.49 15.58 17.51
CA LEU A 63 -4.58 15.39 18.48
C LEU A 63 -4.46 14.09 19.28
N ILE A 64 -3.64 13.13 18.83
CA ILE A 64 -3.54 11.80 19.43
C ILE A 64 -2.55 11.81 20.59
N PRO A 65 -2.95 11.41 21.81
CA PRO A 65 -2.02 11.17 22.90
C PRO A 65 -0.92 10.18 22.50
N LYS A 66 0.35 10.54 22.74
CA LYS A 66 1.51 9.71 22.38
C LYS A 66 1.41 8.29 22.95
N ALA A 67 0.86 8.12 24.15
CA ALA A 67 0.69 6.83 24.78
C ALA A 67 -0.09 5.81 23.92
N LEU A 68 -0.97 6.27 23.01
CA LEU A 68 -1.87 5.40 22.26
C LEU A 68 -1.24 4.63 21.10
N LEU A 69 -0.02 5.01 20.71
CA LEU A 69 0.73 4.35 19.64
C LEU A 69 2.01 3.77 20.20
N ARG A 70 2.27 2.50 19.88
CA ARG A 70 3.58 1.87 20.09
C ARG A 70 4.66 2.68 19.36
N GLU A 71 5.85 2.76 19.93
CA GLU A 71 6.95 3.53 19.33
C GLU A 71 7.34 2.97 17.94
N THR A 72 7.29 1.64 17.79
CA THR A 72 7.52 0.95 16.50
C THR A 72 6.52 1.40 15.44
N THR A 73 5.23 1.41 15.76
CA THR A 73 4.16 1.85 14.85
C THR A 73 4.30 3.32 14.48
N ARG A 74 4.63 4.18 15.45
CA ARG A 74 4.85 5.61 15.22
C ARG A 74 6.05 5.85 14.31
N LYS A 75 7.16 5.13 14.53
CA LYS A 75 8.36 5.20 13.69
C LYS A 75 8.03 4.75 12.27
N TRP A 76 7.35 3.61 12.13
CA TRP A 76 6.91 3.11 10.83
C TRP A 76 6.02 4.10 10.06
N LEU A 77 4.99 4.66 10.69
CA LEU A 77 4.13 5.68 10.06
C LEU A 77 4.91 6.93 9.65
N ARG A 78 5.87 7.39 10.49
CA ARG A 78 6.74 8.52 10.17
C ARG A 78 7.62 8.24 8.95
N GLU A 79 8.20 7.05 8.89
CA GLU A 79 9.02 6.61 7.77
C GLU A 79 8.19 6.47 6.49
N LEU A 80 6.99 5.91 6.57
CA LEU A 80 6.08 5.75 5.44
C LEU A 80 5.66 7.11 4.89
N THR A 81 5.23 8.03 5.76
CA THR A 81 4.86 9.39 5.35
C THR A 81 6.02 10.19 4.78
N ARG A 82 7.24 9.99 5.31
CA ARG A 82 8.46 10.57 4.75
C ARG A 82 8.76 10.02 3.35
N ALA A 83 8.71 8.71 3.16
CA ALA A 83 8.96 8.07 1.87
C ALA A 83 7.95 8.56 0.81
N LEU A 84 6.66 8.65 1.16
CA LEU A 84 5.62 9.17 0.28
C LEU A 84 5.84 10.64 -0.12
N ARG A 85 6.30 11.50 0.80
CA ARG A 85 6.62 12.92 0.50
C ARG A 85 7.82 13.07 -0.42
N GLN A 86 8.80 12.19 -0.25
CA GLN A 86 10.04 12.20 -1.05
C GLN A 86 9.86 11.48 -2.39
N HIS A 87 8.67 10.92 -2.66
CA HIS A 87 8.42 10.06 -3.81
C HIS A 87 9.40 8.87 -3.90
N ASP A 88 9.88 8.40 -2.73
CA ASP A 88 10.72 7.20 -2.65
C ASP A 88 9.82 5.96 -2.65
N TYR A 89 9.38 5.57 -3.84
CA TYR A 89 8.44 4.46 -4.01
C TYR A 89 9.07 3.10 -3.70
N ALA A 90 10.38 2.93 -3.91
CA ALA A 90 11.08 1.71 -3.51
C ALA A 90 11.04 1.55 -1.98
N ARG A 91 11.30 2.64 -1.23
CA ARG A 91 11.17 2.61 0.22
C ARG A 91 9.72 2.47 0.67
N THR A 92 8.78 3.09 -0.04
CA THR A 92 7.34 2.94 0.21
C THR A 92 6.91 1.49 0.06
N GLU A 93 7.38 0.76 -0.95
CA GLU A 93 7.07 -0.67 -1.14
C GLU A 93 7.52 -1.50 0.07
N GLN A 94 8.75 -1.26 0.54
CA GLN A 94 9.30 -1.97 1.70
C GLN A 94 8.49 -1.68 2.96
N LEU A 95 8.13 -0.42 3.19
CA LEU A 95 7.41 0.01 4.39
C LEU A 95 5.93 -0.37 4.35
N ALA A 96 5.28 -0.28 3.19
CA ALA A 96 3.90 -0.71 2.99
C ALA A 96 3.77 -2.21 2.73
N GLY A 97 4.86 -2.98 2.84
CA GLY A 97 4.83 -4.43 2.76
C GLY A 97 4.22 -5.04 4.01
N ARG A 98 3.56 -6.20 3.83
CA ARG A 98 2.89 -6.94 4.90
C ARG A 98 3.76 -7.16 6.13
N GLY A 99 4.95 -7.75 5.93
CA GLY A 99 5.86 -8.03 7.05
C GLY A 99 6.35 -6.77 7.77
N ALA A 100 6.56 -5.66 7.07
CA ALA A 100 6.95 -4.40 7.71
C ALA A 100 5.83 -3.84 8.59
N MET A 101 4.57 -3.93 8.12
CA MET A 101 3.39 -3.56 8.91
C MET A 101 3.23 -4.46 10.14
N GLU A 102 3.29 -5.78 9.96
CA GLU A 102 3.15 -6.76 11.05
C GLU A 102 4.21 -6.53 12.14
N ILE A 103 5.49 -6.36 11.75
CA ILE A 103 6.59 -6.03 12.68
C ILE A 103 6.33 -4.69 13.38
N ALA A 104 5.88 -3.66 12.65
CA ALA A 104 5.62 -2.35 13.22
C ALA A 104 4.47 -2.37 14.24
N LEU A 105 3.46 -3.20 14.00
CA LEU A 105 2.33 -3.40 14.90
C LEU A 105 2.66 -4.37 16.04
N GLY A 106 3.75 -5.14 15.96
CA GLY A 106 4.11 -6.16 16.95
C GLY A 106 3.14 -7.35 16.90
N ILE A 107 2.70 -7.71 15.68
CA ILE A 107 1.92 -8.91 15.43
C ILE A 107 2.90 -10.07 15.38
N ASP A 108 2.84 -10.99 16.34
CA ASP A 108 3.75 -12.13 16.43
C ASP A 108 3.50 -13.10 15.27
N THR A 109 4.29 -13.00 14.21
CA THR A 109 4.32 -13.97 13.11
C THR A 109 5.21 -15.18 13.41
N ALA A 110 5.79 -15.27 14.62
CA ALA A 110 6.72 -16.33 15.01
C ALA A 110 6.06 -17.72 15.19
N GLY A 111 4.74 -17.81 15.04
CA GLY A 111 3.98 -19.05 15.14
C GLY A 111 3.52 -19.64 13.81
N ILE A 112 4.19 -19.39 12.68
CA ILE A 112 3.88 -20.10 11.42
C ILE A 112 4.18 -21.59 11.64
N PRO A 113 3.17 -22.47 11.76
CA PRO A 113 3.41 -23.90 11.78
C PRO A 113 3.74 -24.28 10.35
N THR A 114 4.92 -24.85 10.11
CA THR A 114 5.29 -25.50 8.85
C THR A 114 4.49 -26.78 8.57
N SER A 115 3.29 -26.94 9.13
CA SER A 115 2.40 -28.08 8.88
C SER A 115 1.30 -27.70 7.91
N ASN A 116 1.28 -28.43 6.79
CA ASN A 116 0.30 -28.39 5.71
C ASN A 116 -1.11 -28.89 6.13
N GLU A 117 -1.58 -28.52 7.32
CA GLU A 117 -2.97 -28.78 7.72
C GLU A 117 -3.83 -27.52 7.54
N PRO A 118 -4.98 -27.60 6.86
CA PRO A 118 -5.92 -26.50 6.77
C PRO A 118 -6.53 -26.28 8.16
N GLN A 119 -5.91 -25.39 8.95
CA GLN A 119 -6.48 -24.99 10.23
C GLN A 119 -7.77 -24.22 9.97
N SER A 120 -8.88 -24.88 10.31
CA SER A 120 -10.22 -24.32 10.38
C SER A 120 -10.25 -23.02 11.21
N GLY A 121 -10.48 -21.90 10.53
CA GLY A 121 -11.58 -21.00 10.87
C GLY A 121 -11.47 -20.13 12.12
N SER A 122 -10.28 -19.62 12.49
CA SER A 122 -10.29 -18.34 13.22
C SER A 122 -10.62 -17.24 12.20
N PRO A 123 -11.69 -16.45 12.37
CA PRO A 123 -11.99 -15.37 11.45
C PRO A 123 -10.78 -14.44 11.37
N PRO A 124 -10.40 -13.96 10.16
CA PRO A 124 -9.32 -13.00 10.03
C PRO A 124 -9.62 -11.81 10.95
N ASP A 125 -8.61 -11.35 11.68
CA ASP A 125 -8.76 -10.16 12.50
C ASP A 125 -9.12 -9.00 11.57
N LEU A 126 -10.39 -8.60 11.64
CA LEU A 126 -10.99 -7.57 10.80
C LEU A 126 -10.19 -6.27 10.81
N ALA A 127 -9.49 -5.98 11.91
CA ALA A 127 -8.63 -4.82 12.02
C ALA A 127 -7.41 -4.93 11.09
N ILE A 128 -6.79 -6.09 11.02
CA ILE A 128 -5.62 -6.36 10.17
C ILE A 128 -6.02 -6.31 8.70
N GLU A 129 -7.15 -6.94 8.34
CA GLU A 129 -7.66 -6.92 6.96
C GLU A 129 -7.96 -5.49 6.49
N ALA A 130 -8.62 -4.68 7.34
CA ALA A 130 -8.87 -3.28 7.04
C ALA A 130 -7.56 -2.46 6.89
N LEU A 131 -6.50 -2.80 7.63
CA LEU A 131 -5.20 -2.16 7.47
C LEU A 131 -4.53 -2.54 6.15
N TYR A 132 -4.63 -3.81 5.72
CA TYR A 132 -4.16 -4.24 4.40
C TYR A 132 -4.89 -3.51 3.28
N ASP A 133 -6.21 -3.41 3.34
CA ASP A 133 -7.01 -2.66 2.36
C ASP A 133 -6.63 -1.18 2.29
N LEU A 134 -6.37 -0.55 3.43
CA LEU A 134 -5.88 0.84 3.47
C LEU A 134 -4.49 0.98 2.85
N LEU A 135 -3.58 0.03 3.10
CA LEU A 135 -2.25 0.05 2.49
C LEU A 135 -2.31 -0.22 0.99
N ASP A 136 -3.14 -1.14 0.52
CA ASP A 136 -3.34 -1.39 -0.91
C ASP A 136 -3.98 -0.17 -1.59
N SER A 137 -4.94 0.48 -0.94
CA SER A 137 -5.50 1.76 -1.40
C SER A 137 -4.43 2.85 -1.50
N LEU A 138 -3.56 2.97 -0.50
CA LEU A 138 -2.46 3.93 -0.49
C LEU A 138 -1.46 3.65 -1.62
N ARG A 139 -1.10 2.39 -1.80
CA ARG A 139 -0.22 1.93 -2.89
C ARG A 139 -0.83 2.20 -4.26
N SER A 140 -2.14 2.01 -4.43
CA SER A 140 -2.83 2.36 -5.67
C SER A 140 -2.75 3.85 -5.97
N ARG A 141 -2.96 4.72 -4.98
CA ARG A 141 -2.83 6.19 -5.14
C ARG A 141 -1.40 6.58 -5.51
N ALA A 142 -0.42 6.03 -4.78
CA ALA A 142 0.99 6.27 -5.05
C ALA A 142 1.39 5.78 -6.45
N ARG A 143 0.92 4.60 -6.87
CA ARG A 143 1.12 4.03 -8.21
C ARG A 143 0.62 4.96 -9.31
N ASP A 144 -0.56 5.55 -9.16
CA ASP A 144 -1.10 6.49 -10.15
C ASP A 144 -0.20 7.73 -10.29
N THR A 145 0.33 8.24 -9.18
CA THR A 145 1.30 9.34 -9.20
C THR A 145 2.65 8.91 -9.81
N THR A 146 3.21 7.77 -9.40
CA THR A 146 4.43 7.22 -10.02
C THR A 146 4.26 7.08 -11.52
N TRP A 147 3.14 6.53 -11.96
CA TRP A 147 2.87 6.32 -13.37
C TRP A 147 2.76 7.62 -14.14
N THR A 148 2.11 8.64 -13.57
CA THR A 148 2.07 9.99 -14.13
C THR A 148 3.47 10.56 -14.30
N ILE A 149 4.34 10.40 -13.31
CA ILE A 149 5.74 10.84 -13.37
C ILE A 149 6.49 10.08 -14.47
N LEU A 150 6.40 8.75 -14.50
CA LEU A 150 7.05 7.90 -15.52
C LEU A 150 6.61 8.28 -16.93
N ARG A 151 5.31 8.54 -17.13
CA ARG A 151 4.77 9.00 -18.42
C ARG A 151 5.33 10.34 -18.88
N SER A 152 5.62 11.23 -17.93
CA SER A 152 6.19 12.54 -18.26
C SER A 152 7.68 12.45 -18.60
N ALA A 153 8.41 11.57 -17.91
CA ALA A 153 9.86 11.43 -17.99
C ALA A 153 10.34 10.53 -19.14
N TYR A 154 9.59 9.47 -19.47
CA TYR A 154 10.02 8.45 -20.43
C TYR A 154 9.12 8.41 -21.67
N ARG A 155 9.75 8.30 -22.85
CA ARG A 155 9.03 8.09 -24.14
C ARG A 155 8.82 6.62 -24.46
N GLU A 156 9.68 5.75 -23.94
CA GLU A 156 9.66 4.32 -24.18
C GLU A 156 9.87 3.58 -22.87
N LEU A 157 9.22 2.42 -22.75
CA LEU A 157 9.35 1.49 -21.64
C LEU A 157 9.81 0.14 -22.21
N SER A 158 10.98 -0.32 -21.79
CA SER A 158 11.50 -1.63 -22.15
C SER A 158 11.21 -2.61 -21.03
N CYS A 159 10.33 -3.56 -21.28
CA CYS A 159 9.92 -4.60 -20.36
C CYS A 159 9.88 -5.95 -21.10
N PRO A 160 11.05 -6.46 -21.55
CA PRO A 160 11.13 -7.76 -22.20
C PRO A 160 10.66 -8.85 -21.23
N LYS A 161 9.99 -9.88 -21.76
CA LYS A 161 9.66 -11.08 -20.98
C LYS A 161 10.93 -11.64 -20.33
N PRO A 162 10.82 -12.25 -19.15
CA PRO A 162 11.95 -12.86 -18.47
C PRO A 162 12.51 -13.97 -19.37
N SER A 163 13.57 -13.62 -20.07
CA SER A 163 14.47 -14.57 -20.72
C SER A 163 15.63 -14.79 -19.77
N ASN A 164 16.51 -15.75 -20.04
CA ASN A 164 17.74 -15.99 -19.26
C ASN A 164 18.73 -14.80 -19.28
N VAL A 165 18.32 -13.61 -19.75
CA VAL A 165 19.10 -12.37 -19.78
C VAL A 165 18.86 -11.57 -18.49
N PRO A 166 19.88 -11.38 -17.64
CA PRO A 166 19.74 -10.75 -16.32
C PRO A 166 19.23 -9.31 -16.36
N ALA A 167 19.50 -8.55 -17.42
CA ALA A 167 19.04 -7.16 -17.57
C ALA A 167 17.50 -7.04 -17.65
N SER A 168 16.82 -8.05 -18.20
CA SER A 168 15.35 -8.08 -18.30
C SER A 168 14.69 -8.16 -16.91
N ILE A 169 15.26 -9.00 -16.04
CA ILE A 169 14.81 -9.24 -14.67
C ILE A 169 14.97 -7.98 -13.84
N ILE A 170 16.10 -7.28 -13.97
CA ILE A 170 16.37 -6.03 -13.22
C ILE A 170 15.33 -4.96 -13.54
N THR A 171 15.03 -4.75 -14.83
CA THR A 171 14.10 -3.69 -15.25
C THR A 171 12.67 -4.01 -14.85
N ARG A 172 12.22 -5.26 -15.01
CA ARG A 172 10.89 -5.71 -14.57
C ARG A 172 10.72 -5.55 -13.06
N ASN A 173 11.70 -6.00 -12.28
CA ASN A 173 11.67 -5.88 -10.83
C ASN A 173 11.65 -4.40 -10.41
N TRP A 174 12.51 -3.57 -10.98
CA TRP A 174 12.49 -2.13 -10.70
C TRP A 174 11.12 -1.50 -10.97
N LEU A 175 10.46 -1.88 -12.06
CA LEU A 175 9.14 -1.37 -12.42
C LEU A 175 8.05 -1.86 -11.46
N LEU A 176 8.06 -3.15 -11.11
CA LEU A 176 7.16 -3.75 -10.10
C LEU A 176 7.24 -3.01 -8.76
N GLN A 177 8.47 -2.75 -8.30
CA GLN A 177 8.73 -2.07 -7.04
C GLN A 177 8.30 -0.60 -7.09
N SER A 178 8.70 0.11 -8.15
CA SER A 178 8.39 1.53 -8.32
C SER A 178 6.88 1.80 -8.43
N LEU A 179 6.15 0.91 -9.10
CA LEU A 179 4.70 0.99 -9.27
C LEU A 179 3.92 0.34 -8.12
N LEU A 180 4.59 -0.22 -7.10
CA LEU A 180 3.95 -0.82 -5.93
C LEU A 180 2.91 -1.88 -6.32
N LEU A 181 3.19 -2.70 -7.35
CA LEU A 181 2.18 -3.58 -7.98
C LEU A 181 1.76 -4.78 -7.12
N ARG A 182 2.65 -5.24 -6.23
CA ARG A 182 2.34 -6.33 -5.30
C ARG A 182 1.21 -5.93 -4.35
N SER A 183 0.20 -6.79 -4.17
CA SER A 183 -0.80 -6.60 -3.13
C SER A 183 -0.19 -6.88 -1.76
N VAL A 184 -0.66 -6.16 -0.75
CA VAL A 184 -0.29 -6.37 0.64
C VAL A 184 -1.10 -7.51 1.27
N ALA A 185 -2.37 -7.66 0.87
CA ALA A 185 -3.26 -8.69 1.39
C ALA A 185 -2.88 -10.11 0.91
N SER A 186 -2.41 -10.24 -0.34
CA SER A 186 -2.08 -11.54 -0.91
C SER A 186 -0.70 -12.02 -0.48
N HIS A 187 -0.61 -13.27 0.01
CA HIS A 187 0.64 -14.03 0.03
C HIS A 187 0.97 -14.47 -1.41
N CYS A 188 1.22 -13.51 -2.31
CA CYS A 188 1.66 -13.83 -3.66
C CYS A 188 3.06 -14.45 -3.60
N ASP A 189 3.20 -15.64 -4.16
CA ASP A 189 4.52 -16.18 -4.48
C ASP A 189 5.18 -15.33 -5.56
N LYS A 190 6.51 -15.30 -5.59
CA LYS A 190 7.28 -14.57 -6.61
C LYS A 190 6.91 -14.94 -8.06
N ARG A 191 6.24 -16.08 -8.28
CA ARG A 191 5.73 -16.49 -9.60
C ARG A 191 4.57 -15.61 -10.08
N ASP A 192 3.81 -15.00 -9.17
CA ASP A 192 2.68 -14.13 -9.53
C ASP A 192 3.13 -12.71 -9.92
N ASP A 193 4.36 -12.31 -9.59
CA ASP A 193 4.88 -10.98 -9.93
C ASP A 193 4.91 -10.73 -11.45
N GLU A 194 5.19 -11.77 -12.24
CA GLU A 194 5.25 -11.65 -13.69
C GLU A 194 3.88 -11.41 -14.31
N SER A 195 2.87 -12.17 -13.86
CA SER A 195 1.50 -12.03 -14.33
C SER A 195 0.87 -10.71 -13.90
N LEU A 196 1.22 -10.21 -12.70
CA LEU A 196 0.80 -8.90 -12.20
C LEU A 196 1.30 -7.76 -13.09
N LEU A 197 2.60 -7.77 -13.44
CA LEU A 197 3.16 -6.73 -14.30
C LEU A 197 2.56 -6.78 -15.70
N ASP A 198 2.42 -7.97 -16.28
CA ASP A 198 1.87 -8.12 -17.62
C ASP A 198 0.39 -7.69 -17.65
N THR A 199 -0.40 -8.06 -16.64
CA THR A 199 -1.79 -7.61 -16.47
C THR A 199 -1.87 -6.09 -16.39
N TRP A 200 -1.03 -5.49 -15.55
CA TRP A 200 -0.97 -4.03 -15.43
C TRP A 200 -0.58 -3.36 -16.75
N ILE A 201 0.39 -3.90 -17.50
CA ILE A 201 0.76 -3.37 -18.82
C ILE A 201 -0.44 -3.44 -19.77
N GLN A 202 -1.16 -4.57 -19.81
CA GLN A 202 -2.35 -4.72 -20.67
C GLN A 202 -3.46 -3.72 -20.31
N GLU A 203 -3.70 -3.45 -19.03
CA GLU A 203 -4.62 -2.40 -18.59
C GLU A 203 -4.21 -1.01 -19.08
N ARG A 204 -2.91 -0.72 -19.15
CA ARG A 204 -2.40 0.57 -19.65
C ARG A 204 -2.49 0.67 -21.17
N VAL A 205 -2.33 -0.45 -21.88
CA VAL A 205 -2.59 -0.53 -23.32
C VAL A 205 -4.06 -0.30 -23.63
N SER A 206 -4.99 -0.92 -22.88
CA SER A 206 -6.44 -0.73 -23.09
C SER A 206 -6.90 0.70 -22.83
N ARG A 207 -6.18 1.43 -21.96
CA ARG A 207 -6.38 2.88 -21.71
C ARG A 207 -5.71 3.79 -22.73
N ALA A 208 -5.08 3.24 -23.78
CA ALA A 208 -4.28 3.98 -24.76
C ALA A 208 -3.12 4.79 -24.13
N GLU A 209 -2.65 4.39 -22.95
CA GLU A 209 -1.52 5.02 -22.26
C GLU A 209 -0.18 4.43 -22.72
N LEU A 210 -0.20 3.20 -23.24
CA LEU A 210 0.93 2.48 -23.83
C LEU A 210 0.55 1.94 -25.21
N ARG A 211 1.53 1.88 -26.12
CA ARG A 211 1.39 1.21 -27.42
C ARG A 211 2.57 0.25 -27.65
N PRO A 212 2.37 -0.98 -28.18
CA PRO A 212 3.49 -1.83 -28.54
C PRO A 212 4.34 -1.16 -29.62
N LYS A 213 5.66 -1.30 -29.51
CA LYS A 213 6.61 -0.79 -30.51
C LYS A 213 6.69 -1.77 -31.67
N ASP A 214 6.44 -1.27 -32.88
CA ASP A 214 6.48 -2.09 -34.09
C ASP A 214 7.88 -2.71 -34.27
N GLY A 215 7.93 -4.04 -34.44
CA GLY A 215 9.18 -4.79 -34.64
C GLY A 215 10.04 -5.03 -33.40
N ALA A 216 9.58 -4.71 -32.18
CA ALA A 216 10.33 -4.99 -30.94
C ALA A 216 9.45 -5.54 -29.81
N GLU A 217 9.49 -6.87 -29.60
CA GLU A 217 8.74 -7.52 -28.51
C GLU A 217 9.21 -6.99 -27.13
N GLY A 218 8.25 -6.72 -26.25
CA GLY A 218 8.52 -6.23 -24.90
C GLY A 218 8.96 -4.77 -24.83
N ARG A 219 8.89 -4.01 -25.93
CA ARG A 219 9.09 -2.56 -25.93
C ARG A 219 7.77 -1.85 -26.16
N TRP A 220 7.53 -0.82 -25.36
CA TRP A 220 6.29 -0.05 -25.37
C TRP A 220 6.60 1.43 -25.55
N ILE A 221 5.82 2.11 -26.38
CA ILE A 221 5.85 3.56 -26.54
C ILE A 221 4.86 4.15 -25.54
N VAL A 222 5.31 5.13 -24.77
CA VAL A 222 4.49 5.81 -23.76
C VAL A 222 3.74 6.97 -24.41
N CYS A 223 2.42 6.87 -24.46
CA CYS A 223 1.56 7.84 -25.14
C CYS A 223 1.26 9.02 -24.21
N LYS A 224 1.84 10.20 -24.45
CA LYS A 224 1.56 11.40 -23.65
C LYS A 224 0.08 11.81 -23.76
N VAL A 225 -0.49 12.33 -22.66
CA VAL A 225 -1.82 12.94 -22.70
C VAL A 225 -1.71 14.12 -23.66
N LYS A 226 -2.52 14.14 -24.73
CA LYS A 226 -2.70 15.36 -25.51
C LYS A 226 -3.47 16.31 -24.60
N ALA A 227 -2.79 17.37 -24.15
CA ALA A 227 -3.44 18.47 -23.43
C ALA A 227 -4.48 19.14 -24.34
#